data_AF-A0A8J2WN12-F1
#
_entry.id   AF-A0A8J2WN12-F1
#
_cell.length_a   1.000
_cell.length_b   1.000
_cell.length_c   1.000
_cell.angle_alpha   90.00
_cell.angle_beta   90.00
_cell.angle_gamma   90.00
#
_symmetry.space_group_name_H-M   'P 1'
#
loop_
_entity.id
_entity.type
_entity.pdbx_description
1 polymer ?
#
loop_
_entity_poly.entity_id
_entity_poly.type
_entity_poly.pdbx_seq_one_letter_code
_entity_poly.pdbx_strand_id
1 'polypeptide(L)'
;MAASSHYTSTFVLIFVIALGVVASDQKNYSAEEDNKVLRKDHEALKSQFENFIQVQGQFSKQFGRLNEEVQQLKLKIQEQDLLLASCKSQFSQEEKVLALDSLLNNGANKMGFETKSGLPRTCHEARLANPSLTSDVYWIDPDGQGVGEDPIQVTCDMSSGITLIGHNSESPTNVGHCLDPGCYSKSIAYEASLRQISALIELSEECRQSIKYDCYSAPLEFNGVVYSWWNNRDGQAQDYWSGNNNATHTCQCGIQNSCIDSNLKCNCDADAPMSLYDEGEITKKEDLPISRLNFGRTAPEASSGVHTLGKLKCSGQRVVNGMPTSCTELWQIGHVLSGLYLIRGVSQVETVYCDFSQLPTSQGFQTWIGFADVKSTAVYFSTFKETLTI
;
A
#
# COMPACT_ATOMS: atom_id res chain seq x y z
N MET A 1 2.41 36.29 -5.78
CA MET A 1 2.89 37.50 -5.05
C MET A 1 1.81 38.60 -5.07
N ALA A 2 0.67 38.40 -4.41
CA ALA A 2 -0.39 39.42 -4.35
C ALA A 2 -1.22 39.37 -3.05
N ALA A 3 -0.77 38.66 -2.00
CA ALA A 3 -1.50 38.52 -0.75
C ALA A 3 -0.76 39.07 0.49
N SER A 4 0.52 39.46 0.38
CA SER A 4 1.31 39.95 1.53
C SER A 4 1.27 41.46 1.77
N SER A 5 0.59 42.22 0.90
CA SER A 5 0.51 43.69 0.97
C SER A 5 -0.61 44.19 1.90
N HIS A 6 -1.65 43.39 2.13
CA HIS A 6 -2.81 43.82 2.92
C HIS A 6 -2.63 43.65 4.44
N TYR A 7 -1.80 42.71 4.89
CA TYR A 7 -1.60 42.45 6.33
C TYR A 7 -0.62 43.41 7.01
N THR A 8 0.36 43.95 6.28
CA THR A 8 1.34 44.90 6.82
C THR A 8 0.74 46.30 7.00
N SER A 9 -0.22 46.69 6.17
CA SER A 9 -0.88 48.01 6.24
C SER A 9 -1.88 48.11 7.39
N THR A 10 -2.63 47.03 7.69
CA THR A 10 -3.59 47.01 8.81
C THR A 10 -2.93 46.97 10.18
N PHE A 11 -1.77 46.30 10.32
CA PHE A 11 -1.06 46.24 11.61
C PHE A 11 -0.40 47.57 12.01
N VAL A 12 0.11 48.32 11.03
CA VAL A 12 0.70 49.67 11.25
C VAL A 12 -0.39 50.68 11.63
N LEU A 13 -1.59 50.58 11.05
CA LEU A 13 -2.71 51.48 11.37
C LEU A 13 -3.24 51.28 12.80
N ILE A 14 -3.28 50.03 13.29
CA ILE A 14 -3.72 49.71 14.66
C ILE A 14 -2.72 50.22 15.70
N PHE A 15 -1.42 50.19 15.40
CA PHE A 15 -0.37 50.71 16.29
C PHE A 15 -0.39 52.24 16.42
N VAL A 16 -0.72 52.97 15.35
CA VAL A 16 -0.85 54.44 15.39
C VAL A 16 -2.09 54.87 16.19
N ILE A 17 -3.18 54.09 16.15
CA ILE A 17 -4.39 54.34 16.95
C ILE A 17 -4.13 54.05 18.44
N ALA A 18 -3.38 52.99 18.77
CA ALA A 18 -3.01 52.66 20.15
C ALA A 18 -2.10 53.71 20.81
N LEU A 19 -1.23 54.37 20.04
CA LEU A 19 -0.39 55.48 20.52
C LEU A 19 -1.16 56.81 20.65
N GLY A 20 -2.25 57.00 19.89
CA GLY A 20 -3.07 58.22 19.93
C GLY A 20 -4.07 58.30 21.09
N VAL A 21 -4.49 57.16 21.67
CA VAL A 21 -5.50 57.11 22.74
C VAL A 21 -4.91 57.40 24.14
N VAL A 22 -3.59 57.39 24.30
CA VAL A 22 -2.92 57.64 25.60
C VAL A 22 -2.81 59.14 25.94
N ALA A 23 -3.21 60.05 25.04
CA ALA A 23 -2.99 61.49 25.22
C ALA A 23 -4.20 62.31 25.73
N SER A 24 -5.31 61.69 26.16
CA SER A 24 -6.48 62.44 26.65
C SER A 24 -7.14 61.80 27.87
N ASP A 25 -6.46 61.81 29.01
CA ASP A 25 -7.10 62.02 30.32
C ASP A 25 -6.02 62.21 31.41
N GLN A 26 -5.69 63.48 31.69
CA GLN A 26 -4.92 63.84 32.88
C GLN A 26 -5.87 64.21 34.02
N LYS A 27 -6.00 63.34 35.03
CA LYS A 27 -6.30 63.75 36.42
C LYS A 27 -5.49 62.91 37.41
N ASN A 28 -4.52 63.59 38.04
CA ASN A 28 -3.83 63.33 39.32
C ASN A 28 -3.75 61.88 39.85
N TYR A 29 -2.53 61.35 39.99
CA TYR A 29 -1.89 60.86 41.25
C TYR A 29 -0.55 60.14 40.88
N SER A 30 0.56 60.42 41.58
CA SER A 30 1.86 59.68 41.56
C SER A 30 2.71 59.64 40.27
N ALA A 31 3.35 60.76 39.87
CA ALA A 31 4.04 60.88 38.58
C ALA A 31 5.52 60.39 38.49
N GLU A 32 6.10 59.79 39.54
CA GLU A 32 7.54 59.48 39.56
C GLU A 32 7.86 57.98 39.45
N GLU A 33 7.01 57.11 39.99
CA GLU A 33 7.16 55.64 39.91
C GLU A 33 6.64 55.07 38.58
N ASP A 34 5.51 55.60 38.08
CA ASP A 34 4.92 55.18 36.80
C ASP A 34 5.82 55.55 35.60
N ASN A 35 6.53 56.69 35.66
CA ASN A 35 7.51 57.09 34.64
C ASN A 35 8.68 56.09 34.53
N LYS A 36 9.06 55.47 35.65
CA LYS A 36 10.16 54.48 35.70
C LYS A 36 9.72 53.13 35.13
N VAL A 37 8.47 52.74 35.39
CA VAL A 37 7.84 51.53 34.82
C VAL A 37 7.66 51.69 33.31
N LEU A 38 7.08 52.80 32.86
CA LEU A 38 6.93 53.13 31.43
C LEU A 38 8.26 53.14 30.68
N ARG A 39 9.33 53.66 31.29
CA ARG A 39 10.66 53.65 30.68
C ARG A 39 11.23 52.23 30.54
N LYS A 40 11.00 51.37 31.54
CA LYS A 40 11.44 49.96 31.54
C LYS A 40 10.67 49.15 30.49
N ASP A 41 9.37 49.37 30.35
CA ASP A 41 8.53 48.72 29.35
C ASP A 41 8.88 49.18 27.93
N HIS A 42 9.21 50.46 27.76
CA HIS A 42 9.70 50.99 26.48
C HIS A 42 11.05 50.37 26.07
N GLU A 43 11.99 50.23 27.01
CA GLU A 43 13.27 49.56 26.77
C GLU A 43 13.08 48.06 26.43
N ALA A 44 12.15 47.38 27.11
CA ALA A 44 11.80 45.99 26.83
C ALA A 44 11.16 45.82 25.45
N LEU A 45 10.22 46.69 25.08
CA LEU A 45 9.56 46.67 23.78
C LEU A 45 10.56 46.97 22.64
N LYS A 46 11.48 47.91 22.87
CA LYS A 46 12.58 48.21 21.93
C LYS A 46 13.47 47.00 21.72
N SER A 47 13.83 46.29 22.79
CA SER A 47 14.62 45.05 22.69
C SER A 47 13.88 43.94 21.93
N GLN A 48 12.58 43.77 22.15
CA GLN A 48 11.77 42.81 21.39
C GLN A 48 11.69 43.16 19.90
N PHE A 49 11.57 44.44 19.58
CA PHE A 49 11.52 44.90 18.19
C PHE A 49 12.85 44.69 17.45
N GLU A 50 13.98 44.97 18.08
CA GLU A 50 15.31 44.68 17.54
C GLU A 50 15.50 43.17 17.29
N ASN A 51 15.08 42.32 18.24
CA ASN A 51 15.10 40.86 18.06
C ASN A 51 14.21 40.41 16.89
N PHE A 52 13.02 41.01 16.73
CA PHE A 52 12.13 40.69 15.62
C PHE A 52 12.75 41.04 14.27
N ILE A 53 13.39 42.21 14.15
CA ILE A 53 14.12 42.61 12.94
C ILE A 53 15.25 41.62 12.63
N GLN A 54 16.00 41.19 13.66
CA GLN A 54 17.07 40.22 13.50
C GLN A 54 16.55 38.86 12.99
N VAL A 55 15.47 38.35 13.57
CA VAL A 55 14.82 37.09 13.16
C VAL A 55 14.27 37.20 11.74
N GLN A 56 13.63 38.32 11.38
CA GLN A 56 13.15 38.56 10.02
C GLN A 56 14.29 38.56 9.00
N GLY A 57 15.43 39.18 9.35
CA GLY A 57 16.64 39.16 8.53
C GLY A 57 17.24 37.75 8.36
N GLN A 58 17.25 36.93 9.41
CA GLN A 58 17.69 35.54 9.34
C GLN A 58 16.77 34.70 8.44
N PHE A 59 15.45 34.86 8.59
CA PHE A 59 14.47 34.16 7.77
C PHE A 59 14.58 34.53 6.29
N SER A 60 14.79 35.83 5.98
CA SER A 60 15.01 36.29 4.61
C SER A 60 16.28 35.69 3.99
N LYS A 61 17.35 35.50 4.77
CA LYS A 61 18.58 34.85 4.31
C LYS A 61 18.38 33.36 4.05
N GLN A 62 17.71 32.65 4.96
CA GLN A 62 17.38 31.24 4.79
C GLN A 62 16.49 31.01 3.57
N PHE A 63 15.48 31.86 3.37
CA PHE A 63 14.60 31.78 2.22
C PHE A 63 15.36 32.00 0.89
N GLY A 64 16.32 32.92 0.87
CA GLY A 64 17.22 33.11 -0.27
C GLY A 64 18.03 31.86 -0.61
N ARG A 65 18.68 31.26 0.39
CA ARG A 65 19.46 30.01 0.23
C ARG A 65 18.59 28.85 -0.24
N LEU A 66 17.40 28.68 0.34
CA LEU A 66 16.46 27.64 -0.05
C LEU A 66 16.01 27.83 -1.51
N ASN A 67 15.76 29.06 -1.93
CA ASN A 67 15.37 29.35 -3.31
C ASN A 67 16.51 29.01 -4.30
N GLU A 68 17.77 29.27 -3.95
CA GLU A 68 18.93 28.86 -4.76
C GLU A 68 19.04 27.32 -4.87
N GLU A 69 18.89 26.60 -3.76
CA GLU A 69 18.90 25.13 -3.74
C GLU A 69 17.77 24.53 -4.59
N VAL A 70 16.57 25.11 -4.54
CA VAL A 70 15.43 24.69 -5.37
C VAL A 70 15.73 24.91 -6.86
N GLN A 71 16.39 26.00 -7.24
CA GLN A 71 16.80 26.21 -8.63
C GLN A 71 17.86 25.19 -9.07
N GLN A 72 18.83 24.86 -8.21
CA GLN A 72 19.80 23.83 -8.52
C GLN A 72 19.17 22.44 -8.66
N LEU A 73 18.21 22.08 -7.80
CA LEU A 73 17.49 20.82 -7.87
C LEU A 73 16.69 20.71 -9.18
N LYS A 74 16.05 21.80 -9.63
CA LYS A 74 15.35 21.83 -10.92
C LYS A 74 16.28 21.55 -12.09
N LEU A 75 17.48 22.13 -12.09
CA LEU A 75 18.48 21.87 -13.13
C LEU A 75 18.92 20.39 -13.14
N LYS A 76 19.14 19.79 -11.96
CA LYS A 76 19.49 18.37 -11.85
C LYS A 76 18.38 17.43 -12.32
N ILE A 77 17.11 17.77 -12.04
CA ILE A 77 15.95 17.00 -12.54
C ILE A 77 15.91 17.07 -14.07
N GLN A 78 16.10 18.26 -14.65
CA GLN A 78 16.12 18.42 -16.10
C GLN A 78 17.27 17.65 -16.77
N GLU A 79 18.42 17.56 -16.11
CA GLU A 79 19.54 16.72 -16.53
C GLU A 79 19.21 15.22 -16.46
N GLN A 80 18.56 14.77 -15.37
CA GLN A 80 18.10 13.39 -15.25
C GLN A 80 17.07 13.01 -16.32
N ASP A 81 16.16 13.91 -16.68
CA ASP A 81 15.18 13.68 -17.75
C ASP A 81 15.85 13.49 -19.12
N LEU A 82 16.92 14.26 -19.40
CA LEU A 82 17.73 14.10 -20.61
C LEU A 82 18.45 12.76 -20.64
N LEU A 83 19.03 12.34 -19.50
CA LEU A 83 19.66 11.02 -19.38
C LEU A 83 18.65 9.88 -19.53
N LEU A 84 17.46 10.03 -18.96
CA LEU A 84 16.37 9.05 -19.09
C LEU A 84 15.89 8.94 -20.54
N ALA A 85 15.78 10.06 -21.26
CA ALA A 85 15.44 10.07 -22.68
C ALA A 85 16.51 9.36 -23.54
N SER A 86 17.79 9.60 -23.23
CA SER A 86 18.90 8.90 -23.88
C SER A 86 18.88 7.39 -23.60
N CYS A 87 18.66 6.99 -22.35
CA CYS A 87 18.58 5.59 -21.93
C CYS A 87 17.40 4.87 -22.60
N LYS A 88 16.22 5.51 -22.71
CA LYS A 88 15.06 4.98 -23.44
C LYS A 88 15.37 4.75 -24.93
N SER A 89 16.15 5.64 -25.56
CA SER A 89 16.55 5.47 -26.96
C SER A 89 17.52 4.30 -27.16
N GLN A 90 18.37 4.02 -26.17
CA GLN A 90 19.28 2.86 -26.17
C GLN A 90 18.51 1.55 -25.97
N PHE A 91 17.53 1.52 -25.05
CA PHE A 91 16.65 0.37 -24.85
C PHE A 91 15.85 -0.01 -26.11
N SER A 92 15.37 0.98 -26.88
CA SER A 92 14.65 0.72 -28.15
C SER A 92 15.52 0.06 -29.23
N GLN A 93 16.85 0.22 -29.16
CA GLN A 93 17.79 -0.48 -30.04
C GLN A 93 18.05 -1.91 -29.56
N GLU A 94 18.14 -2.13 -28.24
CA GLU A 94 18.32 -3.47 -27.66
C GLU A 94 17.07 -4.36 -27.86
N GLU A 95 15.87 -3.80 -27.82
CA GLU A 95 14.61 -4.54 -28.06
C GLU A 95 14.54 -5.12 -29.49
N LYS A 96 15.11 -4.41 -30.48
CA LYS A 96 15.25 -4.89 -31.87
C LYS A 96 16.34 -5.94 -32.03
N VAL A 97 17.34 -5.94 -31.16
CA VAL A 97 18.41 -6.97 -31.13
C VAL A 97 17.90 -8.22 -30.42
N LEU A 98 17.08 -8.09 -29.36
CA LEU A 98 16.43 -9.23 -28.68
C LEU A 98 15.47 -10.00 -29.59
N ALA A 99 14.74 -9.30 -30.47
CA ALA A 99 13.87 -9.92 -31.47
C ALA A 99 14.63 -10.70 -32.55
N LEU A 100 15.94 -10.45 -32.71
CA LEU A 100 16.81 -11.18 -33.65
C LEU A 100 17.52 -12.37 -32.98
N ASP A 101 17.85 -12.26 -31.70
CA ASP A 101 18.44 -13.34 -30.91
C ASP A 101 17.44 -14.49 -30.63
N SER A 102 16.14 -14.18 -30.56
CA SER A 102 15.07 -15.21 -30.43
C SER A 102 14.96 -16.12 -31.66
N LEU A 103 15.52 -15.74 -32.81
CA LEU A 103 15.57 -16.58 -34.02
C LEU A 103 16.85 -17.44 -34.10
N LEU A 104 17.88 -17.16 -33.30
CA LEU A 104 19.19 -17.80 -33.41
C LEU A 104 19.60 -18.63 -32.19
N ASN A 105 19.02 -18.43 -31.01
CA ASN A 105 19.42 -19.14 -29.79
C ASN A 105 18.44 -20.25 -29.38
N ASN A 106 18.41 -21.33 -30.17
CA ASN A 106 18.13 -22.66 -29.64
C ASN A 106 19.31 -23.11 -28.77
N GLY A 107 19.40 -22.59 -27.54
CA GLY A 107 20.59 -22.84 -26.71
C GLY A 107 20.68 -22.16 -25.34
N ALA A 108 19.57 -21.90 -24.63
CA ALA A 108 19.56 -21.72 -23.16
C ALA A 108 18.11 -21.60 -22.64
N ASN A 109 17.38 -22.72 -22.55
CA ASN A 109 16.13 -22.79 -21.80
C ASN A 109 16.42 -22.60 -20.29
N LYS A 110 16.36 -21.36 -19.80
CA LYS A 110 15.98 -21.08 -18.42
C LYS A 110 14.45 -21.23 -18.37
N MET A 111 13.99 -22.40 -17.91
CA MET A 111 12.62 -22.89 -18.03
C MET A 111 11.56 -21.86 -17.62
N GLY A 112 10.92 -21.23 -18.61
CA GLY A 112 9.46 -21.11 -18.56
C GLY A 112 8.91 -22.53 -18.63
N PHE A 113 8.30 -23.01 -17.54
CA PHE A 113 7.57 -24.26 -17.58
C PHE A 113 6.24 -24.00 -18.31
N GLU A 114 6.31 -23.92 -19.63
CA GLU A 114 5.12 -23.95 -20.47
C GLU A 114 4.56 -25.37 -20.41
N THR A 115 3.47 -25.55 -19.67
CA THR A 115 2.66 -26.75 -19.82
C THR A 115 2.04 -26.74 -21.21
N LYS A 116 1.48 -27.87 -21.67
CA LYS A 116 0.58 -27.89 -22.85
C LYS A 116 -0.60 -26.91 -22.74
N SER A 117 -0.78 -26.27 -21.57
CA SER A 117 -1.88 -25.39 -21.19
C SER A 117 -1.43 -23.96 -20.80
N GLY A 118 -0.17 -23.56 -21.02
CA GLY A 118 0.36 -22.23 -20.68
C GLY A 118 1.21 -22.18 -19.41
N LEU A 119 1.54 -20.96 -18.96
CA LEU A 119 2.25 -20.71 -17.69
C LEU A 119 1.35 -21.03 -16.49
N PRO A 120 1.91 -21.57 -15.38
CA PRO A 120 1.14 -21.79 -14.15
C PRO A 120 0.75 -20.45 -13.51
N ARG A 121 -0.42 -20.37 -12.86
CA ARG A 121 -0.87 -19.12 -12.22
C ARG A 121 -0.26 -18.88 -10.84
N THR A 122 0.20 -19.96 -10.19
CA THR A 122 0.84 -19.91 -8.87
C THR A 122 2.01 -20.90 -8.80
N CYS A 123 2.91 -20.72 -7.82
CA CYS A 123 3.96 -21.72 -7.55
C CYS A 123 3.36 -23.06 -7.08
N HIS A 124 2.20 -23.03 -6.42
CA HIS A 124 1.48 -24.23 -6.02
C HIS A 124 1.05 -25.05 -7.25
N GLU A 125 0.44 -24.40 -8.24
CA GLU A 125 0.08 -25.03 -9.51
C GLU A 125 1.31 -25.58 -10.25
N ALA A 126 2.40 -24.79 -10.32
CA ALA A 126 3.66 -25.22 -10.94
C ALA A 126 4.21 -26.50 -10.29
N ARG A 127 4.24 -26.56 -8.96
CA ARG A 127 4.68 -27.73 -8.19
C ARG A 127 3.82 -28.96 -8.46
N LEU A 128 2.50 -28.80 -8.52
CA LEU A 128 1.59 -29.93 -8.81
C LEU A 128 1.76 -30.45 -10.24
N ALA A 129 1.98 -29.55 -11.19
CA ALA A 129 2.16 -29.90 -12.60
C ALA A 129 3.51 -30.60 -12.84
N ASN A 130 4.56 -30.25 -12.09
CA ASN A 130 5.84 -30.94 -12.15
C ASN A 130 6.50 -31.03 -10.75
N PRO A 131 6.31 -32.16 -10.05
CA PRO A 131 6.91 -32.39 -8.73
C PRO A 131 8.45 -32.46 -8.71
N SER A 132 9.10 -32.50 -9.88
CA SER A 132 10.57 -32.50 -9.99
C SER A 132 11.18 -31.10 -9.95
N LEU A 133 10.35 -30.04 -9.95
CA LEU A 133 10.84 -28.67 -9.87
C LEU A 133 11.49 -28.41 -8.51
N THR A 134 12.60 -27.67 -8.54
CA THR A 134 13.34 -27.25 -7.34
C THR A 134 13.00 -25.81 -6.99
N SER A 135 13.23 -25.40 -5.74
CA SER A 135 13.01 -24.00 -5.36
C SER A 135 13.96 -23.06 -6.11
N ASP A 136 13.40 -22.13 -6.88
CA ASP A 136 14.10 -21.16 -7.73
C ASP A 136 13.12 -20.04 -8.14
N VAL A 137 13.56 -19.18 -9.04
CA VAL A 137 12.78 -18.11 -9.64
C VAL A 137 12.05 -18.61 -10.89
N TYR A 138 10.72 -18.40 -10.93
CA TYR A 138 9.84 -18.87 -12.00
C TYR A 138 8.93 -17.76 -12.51
N TRP A 139 8.49 -17.90 -13.75
CA TRP A 139 7.38 -17.10 -14.30
C TRP A 139 6.05 -17.75 -13.93
N ILE A 140 5.14 -16.93 -13.42
CA ILE A 140 3.74 -17.31 -13.18
C ILE A 140 2.83 -16.22 -13.75
N ASP A 141 1.59 -16.60 -14.07
CA ASP A 141 0.58 -15.67 -14.58
C ASP A 141 -0.71 -15.71 -13.74
N PRO A 142 -0.73 -15.07 -12.54
CA PRO A 142 -1.86 -15.11 -11.63
C PRO A 142 -3.20 -14.62 -12.19
N ASP A 143 -3.25 -13.53 -12.96
CA ASP A 143 -4.50 -13.03 -13.54
C ASP A 143 -4.95 -13.81 -14.79
N GLY A 144 -4.03 -14.50 -15.44
CA GLY A 144 -4.30 -15.63 -16.34
C GLY A 144 -3.74 -15.43 -17.74
N GLN A 145 -3.37 -16.52 -18.40
CA GLN A 145 -2.68 -16.49 -19.68
C GLN A 145 -3.39 -15.64 -20.74
N GLY A 146 -2.73 -14.55 -21.14
CA GLY A 146 -3.24 -13.64 -22.18
C GLY A 146 -4.41 -12.78 -21.72
N VAL A 147 -4.65 -12.70 -20.41
CA VAL A 147 -5.69 -11.90 -19.78
C VAL A 147 -5.03 -10.90 -18.84
N GLY A 148 -5.25 -9.62 -19.09
CA GLY A 148 -4.79 -8.60 -18.16
C GLY A 148 -3.35 -8.17 -18.35
N GLU A 149 -2.51 -8.35 -17.33
CA GLU A 149 -1.11 -7.90 -17.35
C GLU A 149 -0.15 -9.03 -17.73
N ASP A 150 1.08 -8.67 -18.11
CA ASP A 150 2.10 -9.68 -18.43
C ASP A 150 2.43 -10.56 -17.21
N PRO A 151 2.87 -11.81 -17.43
CA PRO A 151 3.31 -12.71 -16.37
C PRO A 151 4.39 -12.07 -15.49
N ILE A 152 4.44 -12.50 -14.22
CA ILE A 152 5.40 -12.00 -13.23
C ILE A 152 6.44 -13.04 -12.86
N GLN A 153 7.63 -12.57 -12.55
CA GLN A 153 8.70 -13.40 -12.01
C GLN A 153 8.62 -13.41 -10.49
N VAL A 154 8.62 -14.61 -9.89
CA VAL A 154 8.51 -14.81 -8.44
C VAL A 154 9.51 -15.84 -7.96
N THR A 155 9.84 -15.83 -6.68
CA THR A 155 10.56 -16.95 -6.06
C THR A 155 9.56 -18.01 -5.63
N CYS A 156 9.73 -19.25 -6.10
CA CYS A 156 8.93 -20.38 -5.66
C CYS A 156 9.74 -21.24 -4.69
N ASP A 157 9.19 -21.48 -3.50
CA ASP A 157 9.65 -22.59 -2.67
C ASP A 157 8.87 -23.85 -3.08
N MET A 158 9.47 -24.69 -3.91
CA MET A 158 8.83 -25.90 -4.43
C MET A 158 8.71 -27.02 -3.39
N SER A 159 9.39 -26.92 -2.24
CA SER A 159 9.18 -27.88 -1.14
C SER A 159 7.76 -27.75 -0.57
N SER A 160 7.26 -26.51 -0.46
CA SER A 160 6.00 -26.14 0.17
C SER A 160 4.95 -25.60 -0.81
N GLY A 161 5.36 -25.26 -2.04
CA GLY A 161 4.52 -24.62 -3.05
C GLY A 161 4.24 -23.14 -2.75
N ILE A 162 5.06 -22.49 -1.91
CA ILE A 162 4.89 -21.09 -1.54
C ILE A 162 5.39 -20.19 -2.68
N THR A 163 4.61 -19.17 -3.01
CA THR A 163 5.02 -18.03 -3.84
C THR A 163 5.52 -16.90 -2.95
N LEU A 164 6.75 -16.42 -3.20
CA LEU A 164 7.34 -15.26 -2.52
C LEU A 164 7.52 -14.09 -3.49
N ILE A 165 7.03 -12.91 -3.09
CA ILE A 165 7.19 -11.67 -3.85
C ILE A 165 8.01 -10.68 -3.04
N GLY A 166 9.12 -10.21 -3.62
CA GLY A 166 10.02 -9.25 -3.00
C GLY A 166 9.57 -7.79 -3.13
N HIS A 167 10.21 -6.92 -2.36
CA HIS A 167 10.00 -5.48 -2.39
C HIS A 167 11.21 -4.67 -1.89
N ASN A 168 11.16 -3.36 -2.07
CA ASN A 168 12.24 -2.41 -1.77
C ASN A 168 12.51 -2.11 -0.27
N SER A 169 11.99 -2.90 0.66
CA SER A 169 12.02 -2.58 2.11
C SER A 169 12.24 -3.81 3.00
N GLU A 170 12.91 -4.83 2.47
CA GLU A 170 13.19 -6.08 3.18
C GLU A 170 14.32 -5.97 4.21
N SER A 171 15.19 -4.96 4.08
CA SER A 171 16.27 -4.72 5.03
C SER A 171 15.82 -3.86 6.21
N PRO A 172 16.38 -4.07 7.41
CA PRO A 172 16.13 -3.22 8.57
C PRO A 172 16.42 -1.74 8.23
N THR A 173 15.42 -0.88 8.44
CA THR A 173 15.49 0.54 8.07
C THR A 173 15.19 1.40 9.28
N ASN A 174 16.11 2.31 9.60
CA ASN A 174 15.95 3.26 10.70
C ASN A 174 14.93 4.35 10.35
N VAL A 175 14.00 4.62 11.27
CA VAL A 175 12.95 5.65 11.17
C VAL A 175 13.54 7.07 11.25
N GLY A 176 14.70 7.23 11.89
CA GLY A 176 15.28 8.52 12.21
C GLY A 176 14.53 9.22 13.33
N HIS A 177 14.71 10.53 13.44
CA HIS A 177 13.98 11.37 14.39
C HIS A 177 12.66 11.83 13.78
N CYS A 178 11.57 11.40 14.40
CA CYS A 178 10.21 11.69 13.97
C CYS A 178 9.32 11.89 15.21
N LEU A 179 8.97 13.15 15.49
CA LEU A 179 8.17 13.50 16.66
C LEU A 179 6.67 13.21 16.45
N ASP A 180 6.13 13.69 15.32
CA ASP A 180 4.70 13.65 15.04
C ASP A 180 4.24 12.25 14.59
N PRO A 181 2.97 11.88 14.81
CA PRO A 181 2.39 10.64 14.30
C PRO A 181 2.64 10.46 12.79
N GLY A 182 3.26 9.35 12.42
CA GLY A 182 3.55 8.98 11.03
C GLY A 182 4.39 9.97 10.23
N CYS A 183 5.17 10.84 10.85
CA CYS A 183 6.01 11.77 10.09
C CYS A 183 7.14 11.07 9.31
N TYR A 184 7.52 9.86 9.71
CA TYR A 184 8.23 8.93 8.86
C TYR A 184 7.21 8.10 8.08
N SER A 185 7.38 8.04 6.76
CA SER A 185 6.55 7.24 5.87
C SER A 185 7.41 6.57 4.80
N LYS A 186 7.27 5.25 4.65
CA LYS A 186 7.97 4.42 3.65
C LYS A 186 6.95 3.70 2.78
N SER A 187 6.85 4.10 1.52
CA SER A 187 6.07 3.37 0.51
C SER A 187 6.80 2.07 0.12
N ILE A 188 6.03 1.00 -0.01
CA ILE A 188 6.52 -0.33 -0.38
C ILE A 188 6.31 -0.54 -1.88
N ALA A 189 7.42 -0.71 -2.60
CA ALA A 189 7.43 -1.01 -4.03
C ALA A 189 7.77 -2.48 -4.22
N TYR A 190 6.79 -3.27 -4.64
CA TYR A 190 6.94 -4.69 -4.95
C TYR A 190 7.57 -4.91 -6.32
N GLU A 191 8.24 -6.06 -6.48
CA GLU A 191 8.83 -6.51 -7.75
C GLU A 191 7.77 -6.93 -8.78
N ALA A 192 6.52 -7.14 -8.34
CA ALA A 192 5.36 -7.46 -9.17
C ALA A 192 4.31 -6.35 -9.07
N SER A 193 3.45 -6.25 -10.09
CA SER A 193 2.34 -5.29 -10.07
C SER A 193 1.31 -5.65 -8.99
N LEU A 194 0.67 -4.63 -8.42
CA LEU A 194 -0.39 -4.85 -7.41
C LEU A 194 -1.55 -5.67 -7.96
N ARG A 195 -1.79 -5.64 -9.26
CA ARG A 195 -2.85 -6.40 -9.91
C ARG A 195 -2.53 -7.90 -9.95
N GLN A 196 -1.34 -8.27 -10.41
CA GLN A 196 -0.89 -9.67 -10.38
C GLN A 196 -0.79 -10.19 -8.94
N ILE A 197 -0.35 -9.35 -8.00
CA ILE A 197 -0.35 -9.68 -6.56
C ILE A 197 -1.78 -9.93 -6.05
N SER A 198 -2.75 -9.09 -6.43
CA SER A 198 -4.14 -9.25 -5.98
C SER A 198 -4.75 -10.53 -6.54
N ALA A 199 -4.48 -10.86 -7.80
CA ALA A 199 -4.89 -12.12 -8.40
C ALA A 199 -4.27 -13.32 -7.66
N LEU A 200 -2.96 -13.27 -7.38
CA LEU A 200 -2.28 -14.31 -6.60
C LEU A 200 -2.92 -14.51 -5.22
N ILE A 201 -3.24 -13.41 -4.51
CA ILE A 201 -3.91 -13.46 -3.21
C ILE A 201 -5.26 -14.14 -3.35
N GLU A 202 -6.07 -13.80 -4.36
CA GLU A 202 -7.39 -14.43 -4.56
C GLU A 202 -7.32 -15.93 -4.88
N LEU A 203 -6.30 -16.36 -5.63
CA LEU A 203 -6.06 -17.76 -5.99
C LEU A 203 -5.51 -18.61 -4.84
N SER A 204 -4.79 -17.99 -3.91
CA SER A 204 -4.13 -18.69 -2.82
C SER A 204 -5.10 -19.05 -1.69
N GLU A 205 -4.82 -20.11 -0.95
CA GLU A 205 -5.59 -20.43 0.26
C GLU A 205 -5.30 -19.40 1.35
N GLU A 206 -4.00 -19.16 1.59
CA GLU A 206 -3.49 -18.25 2.61
C GLU A 206 -2.42 -17.34 2.03
N CYS A 207 -2.39 -16.10 2.50
CA CYS A 207 -1.27 -15.20 2.30
C CYS A 207 -0.88 -14.55 3.62
N ARG A 208 0.41 -14.32 3.81
CA ARG A 208 0.97 -13.72 5.02
C ARG A 208 2.14 -12.81 4.71
N GLN A 209 2.34 -11.82 5.57
CA GLN A 209 3.47 -10.91 5.49
C GLN A 209 3.99 -10.57 6.88
N SER A 210 5.29 -10.77 7.09
CA SER A 210 5.95 -10.51 8.38
C SER A 210 6.24 -9.02 8.54
N ILE A 211 5.96 -8.46 9.71
CA ILE A 211 6.36 -7.12 10.08
C ILE A 211 7.08 -7.15 11.43
N LYS A 212 8.19 -6.43 11.54
CA LYS A 212 8.97 -6.31 12.76
C LYS A 212 9.33 -4.86 13.02
N TYR A 213 9.24 -4.45 14.28
CA TYR A 213 9.69 -3.15 14.76
C TYR A 213 10.58 -3.31 15.99
N ASP A 214 11.84 -2.93 15.86
CA ASP A 214 12.80 -2.81 16.96
C ASP A 214 12.76 -1.36 17.49
N CYS A 215 12.60 -1.18 18.80
CA CYS A 215 12.29 0.10 19.41
C CYS A 215 13.12 0.38 20.68
N TYR A 216 13.42 1.66 20.90
CA TYR A 216 14.01 2.22 22.11
C TYR A 216 13.32 3.57 22.35
N SER A 217 12.52 3.70 23.42
CA SER A 217 11.65 4.87 23.67
C SER A 217 10.92 5.37 22.41
N ALA A 218 10.34 4.42 21.66
CA ALA A 218 9.67 4.63 20.39
C ALA A 218 8.38 3.79 20.35
N PRO A 219 7.31 4.22 21.05
CA PRO A 219 6.06 3.49 21.13
C PRO A 219 5.25 3.54 19.83
N LEU A 220 4.47 2.49 19.56
CA LEU A 220 3.55 2.44 18.42
C LEU A 220 2.28 3.23 18.76
N GLU A 221 1.77 3.03 19.98
CA GLU A 221 0.71 3.82 20.61
C GLU A 221 1.18 4.34 21.97
N PHE A 222 0.88 5.61 22.30
CA PHE A 222 1.20 6.18 23.60
C PHE A 222 0.12 7.13 24.08
N ASN A 223 -0.39 6.91 25.29
CA ASN A 223 -1.48 7.69 25.90
C ASN A 223 -2.73 7.80 25.01
N GLY A 224 -3.10 6.72 24.33
CA GLY A 224 -4.26 6.67 23.41
C GLY A 224 -4.06 7.41 22.08
N VAL A 225 -2.83 7.83 21.78
CA VAL A 225 -2.47 8.40 20.48
C VAL A 225 -1.69 7.36 19.69
N VAL A 226 -2.19 7.00 18.52
CA VAL A 226 -1.53 6.11 17.57
C VAL A 226 -0.47 6.91 16.82
N TYR A 227 0.80 6.56 17.01
CA TYR A 227 1.94 7.21 16.33
C TYR A 227 2.41 6.45 15.09
N SER A 228 2.12 5.15 15.04
CA SER A 228 2.59 4.25 13.99
C SER A 228 1.45 3.39 13.44
N TRP A 229 1.40 3.22 12.13
CA TRP A 229 0.41 2.39 11.43
C TRP A 229 0.98 1.96 10.07
N TRP A 230 0.40 0.92 9.47
CA TRP A 230 0.68 0.54 8.10
C TRP A 230 -0.56 0.74 7.23
N ASN A 231 -0.40 0.79 5.92
CA ASN A 231 -1.52 0.88 4.99
C ASN A 231 -1.70 -0.42 4.22
N ASN A 232 -2.94 -0.87 4.06
CA ASN A 232 -3.26 -1.99 3.19
C ASN A 232 -3.12 -1.62 1.70
N ARG A 233 -3.33 -2.58 0.80
CA ARG A 233 -3.28 -2.37 -0.66
C ARG A 233 -4.20 -1.26 -1.18
N ASP A 234 -5.31 -1.00 -0.48
CA ASP A 234 -6.29 0.03 -0.82
C ASP A 234 -5.98 1.39 -0.17
N GLY A 235 -4.85 1.48 0.56
CA GLY A 235 -4.39 2.70 1.23
C GLY A 235 -5.06 2.96 2.59
N GLN A 236 -5.88 2.05 3.10
CA GLN A 236 -6.52 2.20 4.41
C GLN A 236 -5.52 1.94 5.53
N ALA A 237 -5.52 2.78 6.55
CA ALA A 237 -4.65 2.64 7.70
C ALA A 237 -5.08 1.46 8.59
N GLN A 238 -4.09 0.71 9.07
CA GLN A 238 -4.22 -0.44 9.96
C GLN A 238 -3.16 -0.33 11.06
N ASP A 239 -3.54 -0.61 12.29
CA ASP A 239 -2.71 -0.43 13.50
C ASP A 239 -2.57 -1.71 14.35
N TYR A 240 -3.05 -2.85 13.83
CA TYR A 240 -2.73 -4.17 14.35
C TYR A 240 -1.43 -4.68 13.73
N TRP A 241 -0.56 -5.29 14.52
CA TRP A 241 0.79 -5.66 14.10
C TRP A 241 0.99 -7.17 13.97
N SER A 242 -0.05 -7.96 14.25
CA SER A 242 -0.06 -9.41 14.00
C SER A 242 -1.47 -9.97 13.85
N GLY A 243 -1.60 -11.08 13.12
CA GLY A 243 -2.84 -11.82 12.94
C GLY A 243 -3.74 -11.24 11.86
N ASN A 244 -5.06 -11.34 12.10
CA ASN A 244 -6.09 -10.99 11.13
C ASN A 244 -7.16 -10.04 11.68
N ASN A 245 -6.87 -9.30 12.75
CA ASN A 245 -7.85 -8.47 13.44
C ASN A 245 -7.61 -6.99 13.17
N ASN A 246 -8.54 -6.33 12.47
CA ASN A 246 -8.46 -4.90 12.12
C ASN A 246 -9.08 -3.96 13.16
N ALA A 247 -9.58 -4.47 14.29
CA ALA A 247 -10.34 -3.67 15.25
C ALA A 247 -9.53 -3.19 16.45
N THR A 248 -8.32 -3.71 16.65
CA THR A 248 -7.55 -3.46 17.88
C THR A 248 -6.07 -3.38 17.62
N HIS A 249 -5.46 -2.29 18.09
CA HIS A 249 -4.03 -2.16 18.27
C HIS A 249 -3.50 -3.30 19.15
N THR A 250 -2.79 -4.26 18.53
CA THR A 250 -2.18 -5.38 19.24
C THR A 250 -1.01 -5.94 18.46
N CYS A 251 0.02 -6.36 19.18
CA CYS A 251 1.16 -7.10 18.64
C CYS A 251 1.06 -8.58 19.00
N GLN A 252 1.98 -9.39 18.47
CA GLN A 252 2.01 -10.83 18.74
C GLN A 252 2.11 -11.15 20.25
N CYS A 253 2.90 -10.38 21.01
CA CYS A 253 3.01 -10.57 22.45
C CYS A 253 1.67 -10.31 23.16
N GLY A 254 0.87 -9.35 22.67
CA GLY A 254 -0.44 -9.03 23.22
C GLY A 254 -1.46 -10.14 22.97
N ILE A 255 -1.40 -10.78 21.79
CA ILE A 255 -2.22 -11.95 21.46
C ILE A 255 -1.86 -13.15 22.36
N GLN A 256 -0.56 -13.35 22.60
CA GLN A 256 -0.04 -14.48 23.40
C GLN A 256 -0.04 -14.20 24.91
N ASN A 257 -0.39 -13.00 25.35
CA ASN A 257 -0.23 -12.53 26.74
C ASN A 257 1.21 -12.71 27.26
N SER A 258 2.19 -12.45 26.40
CA SER A 258 3.63 -12.61 26.66
C SER A 258 4.41 -11.29 26.61
N CYS A 259 3.73 -10.14 26.53
CA CYS A 259 4.41 -8.84 26.59
C CYS A 259 5.12 -8.66 27.94
N ILE A 260 6.22 -7.91 27.94
CA ILE A 260 7.02 -7.65 29.13
C ILE A 260 6.21 -6.92 30.20
N ASP A 261 5.41 -5.93 29.79
CA ASP A 261 4.34 -5.37 30.63
C ASP A 261 3.02 -6.02 30.22
N SER A 262 2.42 -6.78 31.13
CA SER A 262 1.16 -7.48 30.90
C SER A 262 -0.05 -6.57 30.75
N ASN A 263 0.07 -5.28 31.07
CA ASN A 263 -0.99 -4.28 30.86
C ASN A 263 -0.99 -3.70 29.43
N LEU A 264 0.09 -3.92 28.66
CA LEU A 264 0.25 -3.40 27.30
C LEU A 264 -0.08 -4.45 26.24
N LYS A 265 -0.31 -3.99 25.02
CA LYS A 265 -0.63 -4.84 23.86
C LYS A 265 0.55 -5.05 22.90
N CYS A 266 1.60 -4.25 23.06
CA CYS A 266 2.87 -4.35 22.38
C CYS A 266 4.00 -4.04 23.36
N ASN A 267 5.18 -4.64 23.15
CA ASN A 267 6.35 -4.34 23.97
C ASN A 267 6.83 -2.91 23.76
N CYS A 268 6.80 -2.41 22.53
CA CYS A 268 7.28 -1.07 22.18
C CYS A 268 6.48 0.06 22.84
N ASP A 269 5.20 -0.18 23.16
CA ASP A 269 4.33 0.82 23.81
C ASP A 269 4.75 1.14 25.24
N ALA A 270 5.69 0.38 25.82
CA ALA A 270 6.25 0.67 27.13
C ALA A 270 7.02 2.01 27.18
N ASP A 271 7.33 2.62 26.02
CA ASP A 271 8.16 3.84 25.87
C ASP A 271 9.47 3.74 26.67
N ALA A 272 9.97 2.51 26.84
CA ALA A 272 11.03 2.22 27.78
C ALA A 272 12.40 2.60 27.18
N PRO A 273 13.33 3.16 27.97
CA PRO A 273 14.70 3.46 27.55
C PRO A 273 15.58 2.19 27.51
N MET A 274 15.06 1.13 26.88
CA MET A 274 15.74 -0.13 26.64
C MET A 274 15.32 -0.70 25.29
N SER A 275 16.16 -1.55 24.70
CA SER A 275 15.86 -2.17 23.41
C SER A 275 14.77 -3.22 23.56
N LEU A 276 13.62 -2.97 22.93
CA LEU A 276 12.47 -3.85 22.84
C LEU A 276 12.17 -4.13 21.36
N TYR A 277 11.28 -5.09 21.12
CA TYR A 277 10.78 -5.35 19.78
C TYR A 277 9.38 -5.95 19.82
N ASP A 278 8.66 -5.72 18.73
CA ASP A 278 7.45 -6.44 18.37
C ASP A 278 7.63 -7.04 16.98
N GLU A 279 7.27 -8.30 16.83
CA GLU A 279 7.23 -9.02 15.56
C GLU A 279 5.86 -9.65 15.38
N GLY A 280 5.40 -9.76 14.14
CA GLY A 280 4.11 -10.35 13.83
C GLY A 280 3.96 -10.72 12.37
N GLU A 281 2.91 -11.48 12.08
CA GLU A 281 2.55 -11.90 10.72
C GLU A 281 1.12 -11.44 10.45
N ILE A 282 0.95 -10.58 9.44
CA ILE A 282 -0.36 -10.17 8.96
C ILE A 282 -0.90 -11.29 8.08
N THR A 283 -2.04 -11.89 8.45
CA THR A 283 -2.63 -13.04 7.75
C THR A 283 -3.99 -12.75 7.12
N LYS A 284 -4.53 -11.54 7.32
CA LYS A 284 -5.79 -11.11 6.70
C LYS A 284 -5.55 -10.75 5.23
N LYS A 285 -5.98 -11.63 4.33
CA LYS A 285 -5.76 -11.53 2.88
C LYS A 285 -6.33 -10.24 2.28
N GLU A 286 -7.44 -9.75 2.81
CA GLU A 286 -8.11 -8.55 2.33
C GLU A 286 -7.25 -7.29 2.53
N ASP A 287 -6.37 -7.30 3.54
CA ASP A 287 -5.50 -6.17 3.85
C ASP A 287 -4.09 -6.30 3.25
N LEU A 288 -3.74 -7.45 2.67
CA LEU A 288 -2.45 -7.67 2.03
C LEU A 288 -2.44 -7.24 0.56
N PRO A 289 -1.28 -6.90 -0.02
CA PRO A 289 -0.01 -6.66 0.66
C PRO A 289 0.03 -5.36 1.45
N ILE A 290 0.99 -5.22 2.38
CA ILE A 290 1.29 -3.94 3.04
C ILE A 290 1.85 -2.96 1.99
N SER A 291 1.23 -1.80 1.82
CA SER A 291 1.59 -0.80 0.81
C SER A 291 2.46 0.35 1.34
N ARG A 292 2.38 0.61 2.65
CA ARG A 292 3.14 1.68 3.31
C ARG A 292 3.34 1.39 4.80
N LEU A 293 4.46 1.83 5.34
CA LEU A 293 4.75 1.84 6.77
C LEU A 293 4.91 3.28 7.26
N ASN A 294 4.29 3.60 8.38
CA ASN A 294 4.32 4.93 8.98
C ASN A 294 4.72 4.79 10.45
N PHE A 295 5.67 5.60 10.89
CA PHE A 295 6.19 5.58 12.26
C PHE A 295 6.34 6.99 12.81
N GLY A 296 6.27 7.10 14.13
CA GLY A 296 6.42 8.36 14.85
C GLY A 296 7.01 8.18 16.23
N ARG A 297 6.97 9.27 17.02
CA ARG A 297 7.34 9.31 18.44
C ARG A 297 8.80 8.99 18.78
N THR A 298 9.72 8.98 17.82
CA THR A 298 11.18 8.94 18.05
C THR A 298 11.72 10.33 18.41
N ALA A 299 11.24 10.85 19.55
CA ALA A 299 11.44 12.23 20.00
C ALA A 299 12.70 12.44 20.88
N PRO A 300 12.98 11.61 21.90
CA PRO A 300 14.26 11.69 22.62
C PRO A 300 15.45 11.51 21.69
N GLU A 301 16.58 12.20 21.93
CA GLU A 301 17.80 11.99 21.11
C GLU A 301 18.29 10.53 21.15
N ALA A 302 18.08 9.84 22.27
CA ALA A 302 18.42 8.43 22.43
C ALA A 302 17.39 7.48 21.82
N SER A 303 16.22 7.97 21.38
CA SER A 303 15.18 7.11 20.82
C SER A 303 15.58 6.56 19.46
N SER A 304 15.16 5.33 19.20
CA SER A 304 15.44 4.65 17.93
C SER A 304 14.28 3.74 17.58
N GLY A 305 13.84 3.80 16.33
CA GLY A 305 12.91 2.87 15.74
C GLY A 305 13.51 2.28 14.46
N VAL A 306 13.48 0.96 14.32
CA VAL A 306 13.95 0.26 13.12
C VAL A 306 12.87 -0.72 12.69
N HIS A 307 12.37 -0.57 11.46
CA HIS A 307 11.37 -1.49 10.93
C HIS A 307 12.00 -2.47 9.93
N THR A 308 11.42 -3.66 9.85
CA THR A 308 11.74 -4.68 8.85
C THR A 308 10.44 -5.27 8.34
N LEU A 309 10.27 -5.34 7.02
CA LEU A 309 9.09 -5.93 6.37
C LEU A 309 9.52 -7.13 5.55
N GLY A 310 8.87 -8.28 5.73
CA GLY A 310 9.19 -9.47 4.94
C GLY A 310 8.44 -9.51 3.61
N LYS A 311 8.92 -10.38 2.73
CA LYS A 311 8.25 -10.73 1.47
C LYS A 311 6.80 -11.14 1.71
N LEU A 312 5.93 -10.82 0.75
CA LEU A 312 4.59 -11.40 0.70
C LEU A 312 4.73 -12.90 0.39
N LYS A 313 4.14 -13.76 1.23
CA LYS A 313 4.14 -15.21 1.06
C LYS A 313 2.73 -15.70 0.85
N CYS A 314 2.46 -16.35 -0.26
CA CYS A 314 1.16 -16.94 -0.57
C CYS A 314 1.28 -18.44 -0.83
N SER A 315 0.32 -19.22 -0.36
CA SER A 315 0.36 -20.68 -0.43
C SER A 315 -1.00 -21.34 -0.53
N GLY A 316 -0.98 -22.59 -0.97
CA GLY A 316 -2.19 -23.38 -1.17
C GLY A 316 -2.98 -22.90 -2.39
N GLN A 317 -4.16 -23.49 -2.54
CA GLN A 317 -5.11 -23.13 -3.57
C GLN A 317 -6.44 -22.86 -2.89
N ARG A 318 -7.16 -21.83 -3.32
CA ARG A 318 -8.49 -21.53 -2.79
C ARG A 318 -9.39 -22.76 -2.92
N VAL A 319 -9.98 -23.18 -1.81
CA VAL A 319 -10.94 -24.30 -1.77
C VAL A 319 -12.35 -23.75 -1.67
N VAL A 320 -13.21 -24.12 -2.61
CA VAL A 320 -14.66 -23.86 -2.53
C VAL A 320 -15.34 -25.13 -2.05
N ASN A 321 -15.97 -25.08 -0.88
CA ASN A 321 -16.71 -26.19 -0.32
C ASN A 321 -18.10 -26.28 -0.97
N GLY A 322 -18.30 -27.27 -1.83
CA GLY A 322 -19.56 -27.50 -2.53
C GLY A 322 -19.58 -26.90 -3.93
N MET A 323 -20.78 -26.61 -4.42
CA MET A 323 -20.98 -26.08 -5.77
C MET A 323 -20.64 -24.58 -5.82
N PRO A 324 -19.78 -24.13 -6.76
CA PRO A 324 -19.42 -22.72 -6.90
C PRO A 324 -20.63 -21.82 -7.10
N THR A 325 -20.60 -20.63 -6.53
CA THR A 325 -21.70 -19.65 -6.57
C THR A 325 -21.56 -18.63 -7.71
N SER A 326 -20.41 -18.59 -8.38
CA SER A 326 -20.11 -17.61 -9.43
C SER A 326 -18.99 -18.08 -10.35
N CYS A 327 -18.85 -17.41 -11.51
CA CYS A 327 -17.68 -17.53 -12.38
C CYS A 327 -16.40 -17.12 -11.65
N THR A 328 -16.48 -16.19 -10.69
CA THR A 328 -15.30 -15.75 -9.92
C THR A 328 -14.78 -16.89 -9.06
N GLU A 329 -15.66 -17.63 -8.39
CA GLU A 329 -15.27 -18.83 -7.64
C GLU A 329 -14.72 -19.93 -8.55
N LEU A 330 -15.34 -20.15 -9.72
CA LEU A 330 -14.82 -21.09 -10.71
C LEU A 330 -13.40 -20.72 -11.17
N TRP A 331 -13.16 -19.45 -11.47
CA TRP A 331 -11.83 -18.95 -11.82
C TRP A 331 -10.82 -19.15 -10.68
N GLN A 332 -11.23 -18.86 -9.43
CA GLN A 332 -10.36 -19.03 -8.27
C GLN A 332 -9.95 -20.49 -8.04
N ILE A 333 -10.82 -21.46 -8.32
CA ILE A 333 -10.50 -22.90 -8.18
C ILE A 333 -9.81 -23.51 -9.40
N GLY A 334 -9.47 -22.74 -10.43
CA GLY A 334 -8.67 -23.24 -11.57
C GLY A 334 -9.38 -23.38 -12.90
N HIS A 335 -10.63 -22.90 -13.03
CA HIS A 335 -11.27 -22.87 -14.34
C HIS A 335 -10.71 -21.74 -15.21
N VAL A 336 -10.28 -22.10 -16.43
CA VAL A 336 -9.65 -21.18 -17.40
C VAL A 336 -10.31 -21.18 -18.78
N LEU A 337 -11.24 -22.11 -19.05
CA LEU A 337 -11.92 -22.22 -20.35
C LEU A 337 -13.26 -21.50 -20.33
N SER A 338 -13.45 -20.48 -21.18
CA SER A 338 -14.76 -19.82 -21.29
C SER A 338 -15.84 -20.81 -21.74
N GLY A 339 -17.05 -20.69 -21.17
CA GLY A 339 -18.11 -21.65 -21.46
C GLY A 339 -19.33 -21.53 -20.53
N LEU A 340 -20.25 -22.49 -20.68
CA LEU A 340 -21.41 -22.62 -19.80
C LEU A 340 -21.05 -23.45 -18.56
N TYR A 341 -21.36 -22.90 -17.40
CA TYR A 341 -21.11 -23.52 -16.10
C TYR A 341 -22.39 -23.55 -15.27
N LEU A 342 -22.51 -24.59 -14.44
CA LEU A 342 -23.55 -24.68 -13.44
C LEU A 342 -23.03 -24.09 -12.13
N ILE A 343 -23.77 -23.14 -11.58
CA ILE A 343 -23.48 -22.52 -10.28
C ILE A 343 -24.65 -22.69 -9.32
N ARG A 344 -24.35 -22.55 -8.03
CA ARG A 344 -25.37 -22.54 -6.98
C ARG A 344 -26.05 -21.17 -6.94
N GLY A 345 -27.27 -21.10 -7.47
CA GLY A 345 -28.15 -19.95 -7.33
C GLY A 345 -28.76 -19.84 -5.93
N VAL A 346 -29.62 -18.83 -5.75
CA VAL A 346 -30.27 -18.55 -4.46
C VAL A 346 -31.24 -19.67 -4.05
N SER A 347 -31.99 -20.22 -5.00
CA SER A 347 -33.00 -21.26 -4.74
C SER A 347 -32.80 -22.54 -5.55
N GLN A 348 -32.02 -22.51 -6.63
CA GLN A 348 -31.81 -23.63 -7.53
C GLN A 348 -30.44 -23.56 -8.20
N VAL A 349 -30.05 -24.63 -8.89
CA VAL A 349 -28.87 -24.61 -9.78
C VAL A 349 -29.18 -23.73 -10.99
N GLU A 350 -28.26 -22.82 -11.29
CA GLU A 350 -28.38 -21.86 -12.38
C GLU A 350 -27.26 -22.07 -13.40
N THR A 351 -27.54 -21.78 -14.66
CA THR A 351 -26.55 -21.84 -15.74
C THR A 351 -26.05 -20.43 -16.04
N VAL A 352 -24.73 -20.26 -16.00
CA VAL A 352 -24.06 -19.00 -16.37
C VAL A 352 -23.07 -19.25 -17.50
N TYR A 353 -22.85 -18.24 -18.32
CA TYR A 353 -21.71 -18.20 -19.20
C TYR A 353 -20.57 -17.46 -18.51
N CYS A 354 -19.43 -18.12 -18.36
CA CYS A 354 -18.21 -17.53 -17.83
C CYS A 354 -17.26 -17.23 -18.99
N ASP A 355 -16.80 -15.98 -19.08
CA ASP A 355 -15.78 -15.57 -20.02
C ASP A 355 -14.44 -15.35 -19.31
N PHE A 356 -13.64 -16.40 -19.24
CA PHE A 356 -12.30 -16.37 -18.62
C PHE A 356 -11.23 -15.77 -19.53
N SER A 357 -11.60 -15.26 -20.72
CA SER A 357 -10.71 -14.36 -21.50
C SER A 357 -10.72 -12.93 -20.94
N GLN A 358 -11.56 -12.66 -19.95
CA GLN A 358 -11.68 -11.38 -19.27
C GLN A 358 -11.35 -11.54 -17.78
N LEU A 359 -11.07 -10.41 -17.13
CA LEU A 359 -10.81 -10.38 -15.70
C LEU A 359 -12.09 -10.59 -14.90
N PRO A 360 -11.99 -11.12 -13.67
CA PRO A 360 -13.15 -11.27 -12.78
C PRO A 360 -13.92 -9.97 -12.50
N THR A 361 -13.27 -8.81 -12.62
CA THR A 361 -13.87 -7.49 -12.40
C THR A 361 -14.50 -6.88 -13.65
N SER A 362 -14.31 -7.49 -14.83
CA SER A 362 -14.80 -6.96 -16.10
C SER A 362 -16.31 -7.19 -16.29
N GLN A 363 -16.97 -6.20 -16.90
CA GLN A 363 -18.35 -6.34 -17.34
C GLN A 363 -18.43 -7.42 -18.44
N GLY A 364 -19.21 -8.48 -18.20
CA GLY A 364 -19.36 -9.61 -19.13
C GLY A 364 -18.59 -10.87 -18.72
N PHE A 365 -17.74 -10.79 -17.70
CA PHE A 365 -17.05 -11.96 -17.12
C PHE A 365 -18.02 -13.08 -16.72
N GLN A 366 -19.17 -12.71 -16.16
CA GLN A 366 -20.29 -13.59 -15.89
C GLN A 366 -21.55 -13.06 -16.57
N THR A 367 -22.17 -13.90 -17.40
CA THR A 367 -23.45 -13.61 -18.03
C THR A 367 -24.48 -14.65 -17.60
N TRP A 368 -25.60 -14.19 -17.03
CA TRP A 368 -26.71 -15.04 -16.66
C TRP A 368 -27.42 -15.57 -17.91
N ILE A 369 -27.48 -16.89 -18.07
CA ILE A 369 -28.25 -17.52 -19.14
C ILE A 369 -29.62 -17.83 -18.55
N GLY A 370 -30.52 -16.87 -18.69
CA GLY A 370 -31.89 -17.01 -18.19
C GLY A 370 -32.61 -18.19 -18.85
N PHE A 371 -33.58 -18.74 -18.12
CA PHE A 371 -34.75 -19.34 -18.75
C PHE A 371 -35.52 -18.17 -19.37
N ALA A 372 -35.50 -18.01 -20.70
CA ALA A 372 -36.66 -17.37 -21.31
C ALA A 372 -37.87 -18.20 -20.83
N ASP A 373 -38.97 -17.56 -20.45
CA ASP A 373 -40.26 -18.23 -20.28
C ASP A 373 -40.66 -18.85 -21.65
N VAL A 374 -40.03 -19.97 -22.01
CA VAL A 374 -40.42 -20.74 -23.16
C VAL A 374 -41.69 -21.45 -22.70
N LYS A 375 -42.84 -20.80 -22.94
CA LYS A 375 -44.13 -21.48 -22.84
C LYS A 375 -44.04 -22.73 -23.71
N SER A 376 -43.89 -23.89 -23.08
CA SER A 376 -43.99 -25.17 -23.73
C SER A 376 -45.45 -25.35 -24.15
N THR A 377 -45.76 -24.98 -25.39
CA THR A 377 -47.05 -25.31 -26.00
C THR A 377 -47.04 -26.77 -26.40
N ALA A 378 -47.99 -27.55 -25.88
CA ALA A 378 -48.19 -28.93 -26.29
C ALA A 378 -48.43 -28.98 -27.81
N VAL A 379 -47.58 -29.70 -28.53
CA VAL A 379 -47.78 -30.00 -29.95
C VAL A 379 -48.42 -31.38 -30.02
N TYR A 380 -49.69 -31.43 -30.42
CA TYR A 380 -50.41 -32.68 -30.62
C TYR A 380 -50.19 -33.13 -32.07
N PHE A 381 -49.59 -34.30 -32.25
CA PHE A 381 -49.49 -34.95 -33.55
C PHE A 381 -50.51 -36.07 -33.61
N SER A 382 -51.45 -35.99 -34.56
CA SER A 382 -52.39 -37.07 -34.84
C SER A 382 -51.81 -37.97 -35.93
N THR A 383 -51.63 -39.26 -35.62
CA THR A 383 -51.28 -40.28 -36.60
C THR A 383 -52.56 -40.91 -37.15
N PHE A 384 -52.74 -40.87 -38.47
CA PHE A 384 -53.79 -41.64 -39.13
C PHE A 384 -53.23 -42.99 -39.55
N LYS A 385 -53.89 -44.06 -39.12
CA LYS A 385 -53.61 -45.41 -39.58
C LYS A 385 -54.53 -45.71 -40.76
N GLU A 386 -54.01 -45.67 -41.98
CA GLU A 386 -54.72 -46.19 -43.14
C GLU A 386 -54.79 -47.72 -43.04
N THR A 387 -55.95 -48.25 -42.67
CA THR A 387 -56.25 -49.68 -42.82
C THR A 387 -56.57 -49.98 -44.28
N LEU A 388 -55.58 -50.50 -45.01
CA LEU A 388 -55.79 -51.20 -46.27
C LEU A 388 -56.68 -52.42 -46.01
N THR A 389 -57.91 -52.37 -46.51
CA THR A 389 -58.76 -53.54 -46.65
C THR A 389 -58.36 -54.26 -47.93
N ILE A 390 -57.94 -55.52 -47.78
CA ILE A 390 -57.44 -56.42 -48.83
C ILE A 390 -58.57 -56.83 -49.77
#